data_AF-A0A9N9QXQ3-F1
#
_entry.id   AF-A0A9N9QXQ3-F1
#
_cell.length_a   1.000
_cell.length_b   1.000
_cell.length_c   1.000
_cell.angle_alpha   90.00
_cell.angle_beta   90.00
_cell.angle_gamma   90.00
#
_symmetry.space_group_name_H-M   'P 1'
#
loop_
_entity.id
_entity.type
_entity.pdbx_description
1 polymer ?
#
loop_
_entity_poly.entity_id
_entity_poly.type
_entity_poly.pdbx_seq_one_letter_code
_entity_poly.pdbx_strand_id
1 'polypeptide(L)'
;MVSCVVNNCKNCSSKITKSKNGISFHRFPRDNIRRKQWELAVNREAEWCSTSYSAVCSEHFEASDFYLTDSGLRKLSLEAVPSINISPCQEQKPTICDIEPVLANPLDSDEVTSLRYKVKRLEVIAENRKKRLIVMWQQKKKLEKKLEQMKQIIKHMIQNKQTKRTAR
;
A
#
# COMPACT_ATOMS: atom_id res chain seq x y z
N MET A 1 -0.35 5.04 -18.57
CA MET A 1 -0.63 5.06 -17.12
C MET A 1 0.06 3.87 -16.49
N VAL A 2 0.72 4.03 -15.34
CA VAL A 2 1.45 2.94 -14.66
C VAL A 2 0.71 2.55 -13.37
N SER A 3 0.46 1.27 -13.17
CA SER A 3 -0.17 0.73 -11.95
C SER A 3 0.78 -0.27 -11.29
N CYS A 4 0.77 -0.31 -9.95
CA CYS A 4 1.52 -1.32 -9.21
C CYS A 4 0.98 -2.73 -9.52
N VAL A 5 1.86 -3.68 -9.81
CA VAL A 5 1.47 -5.07 -10.10
C VAL A 5 1.16 -5.90 -8.86
N VAL A 6 1.62 -5.47 -7.68
CA VAL A 6 1.44 -6.21 -6.42
C VAL A 6 -0.04 -6.35 -6.08
N ASN A 7 -0.46 -7.57 -5.73
CA ASN A 7 -1.85 -7.86 -5.42
C ASN A 7 -2.35 -6.98 -4.28
N ASN A 8 -3.59 -6.48 -4.41
CA ASN A 8 -4.23 -5.53 -3.49
C ASN A 8 -3.58 -4.14 -3.37
N CYS A 9 -2.50 -3.84 -4.10
CA CYS A 9 -1.96 -2.50 -4.20
C CYS A 9 -2.79 -1.66 -5.17
N LYS A 10 -3.32 -0.52 -4.71
CA LYS A 10 -4.17 0.39 -5.52
C LYS A 10 -3.39 1.59 -6.08
N ASN A 11 -2.07 1.57 -5.95
CA ASN A 11 -1.23 2.68 -6.37
C ASN A 11 -1.16 2.74 -7.90
N CYS A 12 -1.55 3.88 -8.45
CA CYS A 12 -1.45 4.15 -9.88
C CYS A 12 -1.00 5.59 -10.14
N SER A 13 -0.19 5.77 -11.18
CA SER A 13 0.43 7.05 -11.54
C SER A 13 -0.56 8.14 -11.93
N SER A 14 -1.83 7.80 -12.14
CA SER A 14 -2.91 8.75 -12.42
C SER A 14 -3.56 9.33 -11.17
N LYS A 15 -3.47 8.63 -10.03
CA LYS A 15 -4.05 9.06 -8.75
C LYS A 15 -2.97 9.53 -7.76
N ILE A 16 -1.74 9.06 -7.98
CA ILE A 16 -0.61 9.22 -7.07
C ILE A 16 0.52 9.88 -7.84
N THR A 17 1.06 10.96 -7.29
CA THR A 17 2.22 11.66 -7.85
C THR A 17 3.39 11.65 -6.88
N LYS A 18 4.61 11.69 -7.43
CA LYS A 18 5.84 11.78 -6.63
C LYS A 18 5.88 13.04 -5.74
N SER A 19 5.26 14.14 -6.18
CA SER A 19 5.22 15.37 -5.38
C SER A 19 4.21 15.34 -4.24
N LYS A 20 3.10 14.60 -4.38
CA LYS A 20 1.98 14.63 -3.43
C LYS A 20 2.00 13.46 -2.43
N ASN A 21 2.59 12.34 -2.84
CA ASN A 21 2.57 11.09 -2.10
C ASN A 21 3.97 10.44 -2.00
N GLY A 22 4.96 11.02 -2.68
CA GLY A 22 6.33 10.52 -2.85
C GLY A 22 6.51 9.04 -3.17
N ILE A 23 5.48 8.42 -3.76
CA ILE A 23 5.52 7.09 -4.32
C ILE A 23 6.14 7.18 -5.72
N SER A 24 7.22 6.43 -5.94
CA SER A 24 7.80 6.19 -7.25
C SER A 24 7.40 4.83 -7.79
N PHE A 25 7.38 4.68 -9.11
CA PHE A 25 7.09 3.42 -9.79
C PHE A 25 8.36 2.90 -10.46
N HIS A 26 8.72 1.65 -10.19
CA HIS A 26 9.93 1.01 -10.66
C HIS A 26 9.54 -0.13 -11.61
N ARG A 27 9.96 -0.03 -12.86
CA ARG A 27 9.73 -1.08 -13.86
C ARG A 27 10.60 -2.30 -13.58
N PHE A 28 10.16 -3.45 -14.07
CA PHE A 28 10.94 -4.67 -13.97
C PHE A 28 12.31 -4.50 -14.67
N PRO A 29 13.37 -5.08 -14.09
CA PRO A 29 14.71 -5.05 -14.69
C PRO A 29 14.75 -5.61 -16.11
N ARG A 30 15.71 -5.13 -16.91
CA ARG A 30 16.01 -5.70 -18.24
C ARG A 30 16.69 -7.06 -18.14
N ASP A 31 17.51 -7.23 -17.10
CA ASP A 31 18.17 -8.50 -16.80
C ASP A 31 17.15 -9.59 -16.49
N ASN A 32 17.30 -10.74 -17.16
CA ASN A 32 16.32 -11.83 -17.09
C ASN A 32 16.33 -12.52 -15.73
N ILE A 33 17.51 -12.67 -15.11
CA ILE A 33 17.65 -13.34 -13.81
C ILE A 33 16.93 -12.51 -12.75
N ARG A 34 17.23 -11.21 -12.69
CA ARG A 34 16.64 -10.30 -11.73
C ARG A 34 15.15 -10.06 -11.99
N ARG A 35 14.72 -9.99 -13.26
CA ARG A 35 13.30 -9.93 -13.61
C ARG A 35 12.55 -11.12 -13.02
N LYS A 36 13.09 -12.34 -13.18
CA LYS A 36 12.48 -13.55 -12.66
C LYS A 36 12.41 -13.55 -11.13
N GLN A 37 13.44 -13.04 -10.44
CA GLN A 37 13.39 -12.84 -8.99
C GLN A 37 12.23 -11.92 -8.57
N TRP A 38 12.01 -10.81 -9.29
CA TRP A 38 10.89 -9.91 -9.00
C TRP A 38 9.53 -10.56 -9.29
N GLU A 39 9.41 -11.34 -10.37
CA GLU A 39 8.18 -12.06 -10.71
C GLU A 39 7.81 -13.07 -9.61
N LEU A 40 8.80 -13.84 -9.15
CA LEU A 40 8.64 -14.75 -8.02
C LEU A 40 8.30 -14.00 -6.72
N ALA A 41 8.97 -12.87 -6.47
CA ALA A 41 8.77 -12.10 -5.25
C ALA A 41 7.36 -11.51 -5.15
N VAL A 42 6.80 -11.02 -6.26
CA VAL A 42 5.41 -10.48 -6.31
C VAL A 42 4.36 -11.56 -6.05
N ASN A 43 4.74 -12.84 -6.15
CA ASN A 43 3.98 -14.03 -5.76
C ASN A 43 2.51 -13.98 -6.22
N ARG A 44 2.35 -13.80 -7.52
CA ARG A 44 1.06 -13.73 -8.21
C ARG A 44 0.56 -15.16 -8.54
N GLU A 45 -0.09 -15.33 -9.68
CA GLU A 45 -0.47 -16.64 -10.22
C GLU A 45 0.74 -17.34 -10.87
N ALA A 46 0.74 -18.67 -10.89
CA ALA A 46 1.86 -19.49 -11.38
C ALA A 46 2.25 -19.22 -12.85
N GLU A 47 1.33 -18.70 -13.66
CA GLU A 47 1.53 -18.42 -15.09
C GLU A 47 1.77 -16.92 -15.38
N TRP A 48 1.76 -16.06 -14.37
CA TRP A 48 1.91 -14.63 -14.58
C TRP A 48 3.36 -14.24 -14.92
N CYS A 49 3.54 -13.55 -16.04
CA CYS A 49 4.82 -12.97 -16.46
C CYS A 49 4.76 -11.44 -16.46
N SER A 50 5.87 -10.79 -16.13
CA SER A 50 5.98 -9.33 -16.20
C SER A 50 6.08 -8.85 -17.65
N THR A 51 5.44 -7.71 -17.92
CA THR A 51 5.50 -7.01 -19.22
C THR A 51 6.39 -5.78 -19.14
N SER A 52 6.73 -5.17 -20.28
CA SER A 52 7.52 -3.93 -20.35
C SER A 52 6.86 -2.72 -19.64
N TYR A 53 5.56 -2.81 -19.36
CA TYR A 53 4.78 -1.81 -18.64
C TYR A 53 4.56 -2.17 -17.16
N SER A 54 4.93 -3.38 -16.76
CA SER A 54 4.79 -3.84 -15.37
C SER A 54 5.73 -3.05 -14.46
N ALA A 55 5.18 -2.57 -13.35
CA ALA A 55 5.93 -1.80 -12.37
C ALA A 55 5.48 -2.12 -10.95
N VAL A 56 6.41 -2.01 -10.02
CA VAL A 56 6.18 -2.10 -8.58
C VAL A 56 6.39 -0.71 -7.97
N CYS A 57 5.49 -0.28 -7.11
CA CYS A 57 5.64 1.01 -6.44
C CYS A 57 6.66 0.93 -5.30
N SER A 58 7.24 2.07 -4.92
CA SER A 58 8.27 2.16 -3.87
C SER A 58 7.79 1.67 -2.49
N GLU A 59 6.49 1.45 -2.30
CA GLU A 59 5.95 0.89 -1.05
C GLU A 59 6.31 -0.57 -0.80
N HIS A 60 6.79 -1.29 -1.82
CA HIS A 60 7.10 -2.72 -1.72
C HIS A 60 8.58 -3.01 -1.54
N PHE A 61 9.42 -1.99 -1.38
CA PHE A 61 10.86 -2.11 -1.18
C PHE A 61 11.28 -1.54 0.17
N GLU A 62 12.35 -2.09 0.75
CA GLU A 62 12.92 -1.56 1.98
C GLU A 62 13.66 -0.24 1.73
N ALA A 63 13.91 0.51 2.80
CA ALA A 63 14.58 1.81 2.68
C ALA A 63 16.04 1.66 2.24
N SER A 64 16.67 0.61 2.77
CA SER A 64 18.00 0.13 2.42
C SER A 64 18.14 -0.27 0.95
N ASP A 65 17.04 -0.61 0.29
CA ASP A 65 17.05 -0.97 -1.14
C ASP A 65 17.25 0.25 -2.04
N PHE A 66 17.17 1.47 -1.52
CA PHE A 66 17.33 2.69 -2.29
C PHE A 66 18.65 3.39 -2.02
N TYR A 67 19.24 3.91 -3.09
CA TYR A 67 20.38 4.82 -3.02
C TYR A 67 20.11 6.08 -3.86
N LEU A 68 20.83 7.15 -3.56
CA LEU A 68 20.84 8.38 -4.35
C LEU A 68 22.05 8.35 -5.28
N THR A 69 21.87 8.69 -6.54
CA THR A 69 22.99 8.96 -7.45
C THR A 69 23.58 10.34 -7.16
N ASP A 70 24.77 10.61 -7.68
CA ASP A 70 25.45 11.92 -7.55
C ASP A 70 24.59 13.09 -8.07
N SER A 71 23.68 12.81 -9.01
CA SER A 71 22.68 13.75 -9.54
C SER A 71 21.40 13.88 -8.67
N GLY A 72 21.36 13.29 -7.48
CA GLY A 72 20.22 13.30 -6.56
C GLY A 72 19.04 12.40 -6.99
N LEU A 73 19.22 11.53 -7.99
CA LEU A 73 18.16 10.63 -8.45
C LEU A 73 18.12 9.37 -7.57
N ARG A 74 16.96 9.14 -6.94
CA ARG A 74 16.69 7.91 -6.17
C ARG A 74 16.53 6.71 -7.09
N LYS A 75 17.38 5.68 -6.91
CA LYS A 75 17.36 4.41 -7.64
C LYS A 75 17.31 3.21 -6.69
N LEU A 76 16.91 2.06 -7.22
CA LEU A 76 16.95 0.78 -6.50
C LEU A 76 18.34 0.15 -6.66
N SER A 77 18.85 -0.44 -5.58
CA SER A 77 20.11 -1.21 -5.55
C SER A 77 20.06 -2.37 -6.55
N LEU A 78 21.23 -2.96 -6.87
CA LEU A 78 21.29 -4.09 -7.78
C LEU A 78 20.65 -5.37 -7.23
N GLU A 79 20.60 -5.50 -5.90
CA GLU A 79 20.06 -6.65 -5.18
C GLU A 79 18.60 -6.45 -4.72
N ALA A 80 18.07 -5.23 -4.84
CA ALA A 80 16.74 -4.92 -4.37
C ALA A 80 15.67 -5.80 -5.05
N VAL A 81 14.88 -6.49 -4.24
CA VAL A 81 13.69 -7.23 -4.66
C VAL A 81 12.49 -6.71 -3.89
N PRO A 82 11.28 -6.67 -4.49
CA PRO A 82 10.08 -6.37 -3.72
C PRO A 82 10.00 -7.36 -2.57
N SER A 83 9.80 -6.89 -1.34
CA SER A 83 9.69 -7.75 -0.16
C SER A 83 8.62 -7.30 0.84
N ILE A 84 8.12 -6.07 0.71
CA ILE A 84 7.18 -5.46 1.65
C ILE A 84 5.74 -5.52 1.14
N ASN A 85 4.79 -5.90 2.01
CA ASN A 85 3.34 -5.82 1.78
C ASN A 85 2.91 -6.46 0.45
N ILE A 86 3.47 -7.61 0.11
CA ILE A 86 3.22 -8.32 -1.15
C ILE A 86 2.03 -9.25 -1.01
N SER A 87 2.00 -10.01 0.09
CA SER A 87 0.92 -10.93 0.38
C SER A 87 0.09 -10.43 1.57
N PRO A 88 -1.22 -10.71 1.59
CA PRO A 88 -2.08 -10.38 2.74
C PRO A 88 -1.67 -11.11 4.03
N CYS A 89 -0.82 -12.14 3.93
CA CYS A 89 -0.28 -12.89 5.08
C CYS A 89 1.01 -12.28 5.65
N GLN A 90 1.61 -11.27 5.02
CA GLN A 90 2.78 -10.58 5.58
C GLN A 90 2.36 -9.55 6.64
N GLU A 91 3.12 -9.49 7.74
CA GLU A 91 3.00 -8.39 8.69
C GLU A 91 3.29 -7.06 7.98
N GLN A 92 2.42 -6.07 8.19
CA GLN A 92 2.46 -4.83 7.43
C GLN A 92 3.66 -3.97 7.81
N LYS A 93 4.74 -4.09 7.03
CA LYS A 93 5.94 -3.26 7.14
C LYS A 93 5.67 -1.90 6.50
N PRO A 94 6.09 -0.80 7.13
CA PRO A 94 5.62 0.50 6.69
C PRO A 94 6.65 1.25 5.80
N THR A 95 6.18 2.00 4.78
CA THR A 95 7.02 2.43 3.65
C THR A 95 7.22 3.95 3.45
N ILE A 96 8.28 4.28 2.69
CA ILE A 96 9.18 5.47 2.74
C ILE A 96 8.68 6.70 1.96
N CYS A 97 7.46 6.71 1.45
CA CYS A 97 7.15 7.56 0.31
C CYS A 97 7.08 9.07 0.62
N ASP A 98 6.73 9.53 1.82
CA ASP A 98 6.52 10.98 2.09
C ASP A 98 7.69 11.73 2.75
N ILE A 99 8.96 11.33 2.55
CA ILE A 99 10.10 11.99 3.21
C ILE A 99 10.60 13.18 2.37
N GLU A 100 10.32 14.41 2.80
CA GLU A 100 11.12 15.59 2.39
C GLU A 100 12.58 15.37 2.82
N PRO A 101 13.57 15.63 1.95
CA PRO A 101 14.97 15.48 2.31
C PRO A 101 15.29 16.38 3.51
N VAL A 102 15.56 15.77 4.65
CA VAL A 102 15.98 16.47 5.86
C VAL A 102 17.24 17.26 5.53
N LEU A 103 17.20 18.58 5.72
CA LEU A 103 18.40 19.42 5.75
C LEU A 103 19.25 18.91 6.91
N ALA A 104 20.33 18.22 6.61
CA ALA A 104 21.29 17.78 7.62
C ALA A 104 21.86 19.04 8.29
N ASN A 105 21.69 19.16 9.61
CA ASN A 105 22.44 20.16 10.36
C ASN A 105 23.90 19.67 10.42
N PRO A 106 24.89 20.49 10.04
CA PRO A 106 26.31 20.09 9.93
C PRO A 106 26.98 19.57 11.21
N LEU A 107 26.27 19.54 12.35
CA LEU A 107 26.78 19.18 13.67
C LEU A 107 26.28 17.81 14.18
N ASP A 108 25.39 17.15 13.43
CA ASP A 108 24.82 15.87 13.86
C ASP A 108 25.73 14.71 13.47
N SER A 109 26.02 13.81 14.42
CA SER A 109 26.61 12.49 14.12
C SER A 109 25.72 11.73 13.13
N ASP A 110 26.32 10.93 12.25
CA ASP A 110 25.63 10.06 11.29
C ASP A 110 24.52 9.22 11.95
N GLU A 111 24.75 8.80 13.19
CA GLU A 111 23.81 8.01 13.98
C GLU A 111 22.55 8.81 14.36
N VAL A 112 22.72 10.08 14.76
CA VAL A 112 21.62 10.99 15.10
C VAL A 112 20.80 11.35 13.87
N THR A 113 21.47 11.55 12.74
CA THR A 113 20.83 11.80 11.44
C THR A 113 19.98 10.60 11.04
N SER A 114 20.54 9.38 11.11
CA SER A 114 19.82 8.12 10.84
C SER A 114 18.59 7.93 11.73
N LEU A 115 18.71 8.21 13.04
CA LEU A 115 17.60 8.13 13.99
C LEU A 115 16.49 9.13 13.66
N ARG A 116 16.83 10.38 13.30
CA ARG A 116 15.84 11.38 12.87
C ARG A 116 15.04 10.95 11.66
N TYR A 117 15.70 10.40 10.64
CA TYR A 117 15.00 9.83 9.48
C TYR A 117 14.07 8.69 9.88
N LYS A 118 14.51 7.82 10.79
CA LYS A 118 13.72 6.68 11.28
C LYS A 118 12.48 7.16 12.04
N VAL A 119 12.60 8.15 12.91
CA VAL A 119 11.49 8.75 13.66
C VAL A 119 10.49 9.41 12.72
N LYS A 120 10.96 10.27 11.79
CA LYS A 120 10.08 10.94 10.83
C LYS A 120 9.29 9.95 9.97
N ARG A 121 9.95 8.86 9.57
CA ARG A 121 9.30 7.76 8.85
C ARG A 121 8.17 7.16 9.70
N LEU A 122 8.45 6.79 10.96
CA LEU A 122 7.45 6.19 11.86
C LEU A 122 6.23 7.10 12.09
N GLU A 123 6.41 8.41 12.15
CA GLU A 123 5.31 9.37 12.27
C GLU A 123 4.34 9.31 11.08
N VAL A 124 4.87 9.36 9.86
CA VAL A 124 4.07 9.28 8.62
C VAL A 124 3.25 7.99 8.58
N ILE A 125 3.87 6.90 9.01
CA ILE A 125 3.26 5.58 9.05
C ILE A 125 2.10 5.54 10.02
N ALA A 126 2.30 6.07 11.23
CA ALA A 126 1.27 6.15 12.24
C ALA A 126 0.06 6.94 11.72
N GLU A 127 0.33 8.07 11.04
CA GLU A 127 -0.72 8.93 10.48
C GLU A 127 -1.51 8.21 9.38
N ASN A 128 -0.84 7.48 8.49
CA ASN A 128 -1.50 6.70 7.43
C ASN A 128 -2.31 5.52 8.00
N ARG A 129 -1.81 4.83 9.02
CA ARG A 129 -2.56 3.78 9.74
C ARG A 129 -3.82 4.35 10.39
N LYS A 130 -3.71 5.52 11.03
CA LYS A 130 -4.84 6.23 11.64
C LYS A 130 -5.91 6.60 10.60
N LYS A 131 -5.51 7.17 9.46
CA LYS A 131 -6.42 7.47 8.34
C LYS A 131 -7.14 6.22 7.84
N ARG A 132 -6.43 5.10 7.69
CA ARG A 132 -7.03 3.82 7.25
C ARG A 132 -8.02 3.27 8.28
N LEU A 133 -7.70 3.33 9.56
CA LEU A 133 -8.61 2.93 10.64
C LEU A 133 -9.91 3.76 10.61
N ILE A 134 -9.82 5.06 10.38
CA ILE A 134 -11.00 5.93 10.24
C ILE A 134 -11.89 5.46 9.08
N VAL A 135 -11.29 5.17 7.91
CA VAL A 135 -12.04 4.67 6.74
C VAL A 135 -12.69 3.32 7.03
N MET A 136 -11.96 2.38 7.64
CA MET A 136 -12.51 1.07 8.00
C MET A 136 -13.66 1.20 9.00
N TRP A 137 -13.54 2.09 9.98
CA TRP A 137 -14.61 2.37 10.94
C TRP A 137 -15.87 2.93 10.27
N GLN A 138 -15.71 3.86 9.31
CA GLN A 138 -16.84 4.38 8.53
C GLN A 138 -17.53 3.28 7.69
N GLN A 139 -16.75 2.38 7.09
CA GLN A 139 -17.29 1.24 6.34
C GLN A 139 -18.07 0.28 7.24
N LYS A 140 -17.50 -0.07 8.40
CA LYS A 140 -18.19 -0.87 9.42
C LYS A 140 -19.53 -0.25 9.81
N LYS A 141 -19.54 1.06 10.12
CA LYS A 141 -20.76 1.79 10.48
C LYS A 141 -21.82 1.78 9.37
N LYS A 142 -21.40 1.87 8.10
CA LYS A 142 -22.32 1.76 6.95
C LYS A 142 -22.91 0.35 6.84
N LEU A 143 -22.11 -0.69 7.05
CA LEU A 143 -22.57 -2.08 7.04
C LEU A 143 -23.57 -2.35 8.18
N GLU A 144 -23.28 -1.87 9.38
CA GLU A 144 -24.20 -1.96 10.53
C GLU A 144 -25.56 -1.32 10.22
N LYS A 145 -25.57 -0.14 9.60
CA LYS A 145 -26.83 0.51 9.18
C LYS A 145 -27.60 -0.33 8.16
N LYS A 146 -26.93 -0.91 7.17
CA LYS A 146 -27.57 -1.79 6.17
C LYS A 146 -28.16 -3.03 6.82
N LEU A 147 -27.42 -3.64 7.75
CA LEU A 147 -27.86 -4.80 8.50
C LEU A 147 -29.12 -4.49 9.31
N GLU A 148 -29.18 -3.32 9.94
CA GLU A 148 -30.35 -2.88 10.71
C GLU A 148 -31.58 -2.63 9.81
N GLN A 149 -31.38 -2.00 8.65
CA GLN A 149 -32.43 -1.83 7.65
C GLN A 149 -32.99 -3.18 7.18
N MET A 150 -32.12 -4.16 6.89
CA MET A 150 -32.54 -5.50 6.49
C MET A 150 -33.35 -6.20 7.59
N LYS A 151 -32.96 -6.07 8.86
CA LYS A 151 -33.75 -6.62 9.99
C LYS A 151 -35.15 -6.02 10.06
N GLN A 152 -35.29 -4.71 9.87
CA GLN A 152 -36.59 -4.04 9.86
C GLN A 152 -37.48 -4.55 8.72
N ILE A 153 -36.92 -4.71 7.53
CA ILE A 153 -37.62 -5.27 6.37
C ILE A 153 -38.12 -6.70 6.67
N ILE A 154 -37.24 -7.56 7.21
CA ILE A 154 -37.60 -8.93 7.58
C ILE A 154 -38.73 -8.94 8.63
N LYS A 155 -38.66 -8.06 9.65
CA LYS A 155 -39.70 -7.91 10.66
C LYS A 155 -41.06 -7.58 10.04
N HIS A 156 -41.10 -6.61 9.11
CA HIS A 156 -42.33 -6.26 8.39
C HIS A 156 -42.85 -7.39 7.51
N MET A 157 -41.96 -8.12 6.83
CA MET A 157 -42.36 -9.29 6.02
C MET A 157 -43.00 -10.39 6.88
N ILE A 158 -42.44 -10.67 8.06
CA ILE A 158 -42.99 -11.65 9.00
C ILE A 158 -44.37 -11.20 9.50
N GLN A 159 -44.50 -9.93 9.93
CA GLN A 159 -45.76 -9.36 10.39
C GLN A 159 -46.86 -9.44 9.31
N ASN A 160 -46.54 -9.06 8.06
CA ASN A 160 -47.47 -9.16 6.94
C ASN A 160 -47.89 -10.60 6.61
N LYS A 161 -46.99 -11.57 6.79
CA LYS A 161 -47.32 -12.99 6.60
C LYS A 161 -48.24 -13.51 7.71
N GLN A 162 -48.08 -13.04 8.94
CA GLN A 162 -48.93 -13.39 10.07
C GLN A 162 -50.34 -12.80 9.92
N THR A 163 -50.46 -11.51 9.58
CA THR A 163 -51.77 -10.87 9.35
C THR A 163 -52.56 -11.49 8.21
N LYS A 164 -51.89 -11.85 7.10
CA LYS A 164 -52.52 -12.58 5.98
C LYS A 164 -53.00 -13.99 6.35
N ARG A 165 -52.38 -14.62 7.36
CA ARG A 165 -52.80 -15.95 7.86
C ARG A 165 -53.98 -15.87 8.82
N THR A 166 -54.11 -14.80 9.60
CA THR A 166 -55.21 -14.61 10.55
C THR A 166 -56.47 -14.02 9.92
N ALA A 167 -56.36 -13.41 8.73
CA ALA A 167 -57.49 -12.84 7.99
C ALA A 167 -58.18 -13.84 7.03
N ARG A 168 -57.82 -15.13 7.11
CA ARG A 168 -58.29 -16.21 6.26
C ARG A 168 -58.87 -17.31 7.14
#